data_AF-A0A933WYY1-F1
#
_entry.id   AF-A0A933WYY1-F1
#
_cell.length_a   1.000
_cell.length_b   1.000
_cell.length_c   1.000
_cell.angle_alpha   90.00
_cell.angle_beta   90.00
_cell.angle_gamma   90.00
#
_symmetry.space_group_name_H-M   'P 1'
#
loop_
_entity.id
_entity.type
_entity.pdbx_description
1 polymer ?
#
loop_
_entity_poly.entity_id
_entity_poly.type
_entity_poly.pdbx_seq_one_letter_code
_entity_poly.pdbx_strand_id
1 'polypeptide(L)'
;MEERQRETALALLERAKAGDKDAFGALAEEHRDALLRLCHKMTGSYEEAEDLVQDTLLKAYSRFGTFELRSSLGTWLYRIATNACLDHQRGKKPWNLERRWQWFRENAELVENIEQRLYLSPEKSAEVKEVAATCVNCIAMSLPAKQRAAIMLCDDLGLSREEAAKSIGASVASLKTELHRARKRMTQVFEDHCALVNEENECVGCIAAGRIKRGGRPGAPAKEEKA
;
A
#
# COMPACT_ATOMS: atom_id res chain seq x y z
N MET A 1 -18.04 14.54 35.33
CA MET A 1 -16.80 14.51 34.51
C MET A 1 -16.90 13.55 33.31
N GLU A 2 -18.00 12.81 33.14
CA GLU A 2 -18.16 11.83 32.04
C GLU A 2 -19.05 12.33 30.87
N GLU A 3 -19.53 13.57 30.92
CA GLU A 3 -20.44 14.14 29.91
C GLU A 3 -19.72 14.82 28.73
N ARG A 4 -18.38 14.82 28.73
CA ARG A 4 -17.56 15.60 27.77
C ARG A 4 -17.16 14.87 26.49
N GLN A 5 -17.49 13.58 26.31
CA GLN A 5 -16.82 12.74 25.29
C GLN A 5 -17.72 11.83 24.47
N ARG A 6 -18.94 12.26 24.15
CA ARG A 6 -19.61 11.77 22.94
C ARG A 6 -19.96 12.94 22.03
N GLU A 7 -18.92 13.66 21.62
CA GLU A 7 -19.07 14.53 20.47
C GLU A 7 -19.43 13.64 19.27
N THR A 8 -20.55 13.94 18.63
CA THR A 8 -21.01 13.13 17.49
C THR A 8 -20.09 13.40 16.29
N ALA A 9 -19.87 12.39 15.44
CA ALA A 9 -19.05 12.54 14.24
C ALA A 9 -19.53 13.69 13.33
N LEU A 10 -20.84 13.98 13.33
CA LEU A 10 -21.43 15.12 12.63
C LEU A 10 -20.99 16.47 13.22
N ALA A 11 -20.98 16.62 14.55
CA ALA A 11 -20.55 17.85 15.21
C ALA A 11 -19.06 18.15 14.95
N LEU A 12 -18.20 17.11 15.02
CA LEU A 12 -16.79 17.22 14.63
C LEU A 12 -16.65 17.67 13.17
N LEU A 13 -17.46 17.10 12.27
CA LEU A 13 -17.41 17.43 10.86
C LEU A 13 -17.82 18.88 10.57
N GLU A 14 -18.88 19.37 11.21
CA GLU A 14 -19.34 20.75 11.07
C GLU A 14 -18.29 21.76 11.58
N ARG A 15 -17.71 21.52 12.75
CA ARG A 15 -16.61 22.34 13.29
C ARG A 15 -15.40 22.35 12.38
N ALA A 16 -14.99 21.17 11.91
CA ALA A 16 -13.87 21.05 10.98
C ALA A 16 -14.15 21.80 9.66
N LYS A 17 -15.40 21.76 9.14
CA LYS A 17 -15.80 22.56 7.97
C LYS A 17 -15.78 24.07 8.23
N ALA A 18 -16.00 24.50 9.47
CA ALA A 18 -15.87 25.89 9.91
C ALA A 18 -14.41 26.34 10.14
N GLY A 19 -13.42 25.45 9.94
CA GLY A 19 -12.00 25.77 10.08
C GLY A 19 -11.42 25.47 11.46
N ASP A 20 -12.11 24.69 12.29
CA ASP A 20 -11.58 24.20 13.56
C ASP A 20 -10.49 23.15 13.31
N LYS A 21 -9.24 23.50 13.69
CA LYS A 21 -8.05 22.66 13.51
C LYS A 21 -8.11 21.39 14.34
N ASP A 22 -8.60 21.47 15.58
CA ASP A 22 -8.63 20.34 16.50
C ASP A 22 -9.68 19.33 16.05
N ALA A 23 -10.84 19.83 15.59
CA ALA A 23 -11.88 18.98 15.02
C ALA A 23 -11.41 18.27 13.74
N PHE A 24 -10.72 18.97 12.84
CA PHE A 24 -10.12 18.33 11.66
C PHE A 24 -9.05 17.32 12.05
N GLY A 25 -8.17 17.67 13.01
CA GLY A 25 -7.11 16.80 13.50
C GLY A 25 -7.64 15.47 14.02
N ALA A 26 -8.71 15.51 14.84
CA ALA A 26 -9.36 14.30 15.34
C ALA A 26 -9.89 13.40 14.21
N LEU A 27 -10.57 13.97 13.22
CA LEU A 27 -11.08 13.23 12.06
C LEU A 27 -9.95 12.69 11.15
N ALA A 28 -8.87 13.45 11.00
CA ALA A 28 -7.73 13.08 10.17
C ALA A 28 -6.92 11.93 10.79
N GLU A 29 -6.78 11.92 12.12
CA GLU A 29 -5.99 10.91 12.84
C GLU A 29 -6.55 9.50 12.63
N GLU A 30 -7.89 9.36 12.59
CA GLU A 30 -8.57 8.08 12.27
C GLU A 30 -8.18 7.50 10.90
N HIS A 31 -7.70 8.35 9.98
CA HIS A 31 -7.32 7.97 8.63
C HIS A 31 -5.81 7.94 8.40
N ARG A 32 -5.00 8.41 9.35
CA ARG A 32 -3.55 8.62 9.19
C ARG A 32 -2.83 7.33 8.81
N ASP A 33 -3.09 6.24 9.52
CA ASP A 33 -2.47 4.93 9.26
C ASP A 33 -2.83 4.37 7.89
N ALA A 34 -4.08 4.55 7.46
CA ALA A 34 -4.52 4.08 6.16
C ALA A 34 -3.89 4.89 5.02
N LEU A 35 -3.73 6.20 5.22
CA LEU A 35 -3.00 7.08 4.30
C LEU A 35 -1.52 6.71 4.25
N LEU A 36 -0.89 6.44 5.38
CA LEU A 36 0.52 6.03 5.44
C LEU A 36 0.76 4.73 4.66
N ARG A 37 -0.11 3.72 4.84
CA ARG A 37 -0.04 2.48 4.07
C ARG A 37 -0.22 2.73 2.57
N LEU A 38 -1.18 3.56 2.16
CA LEU A 38 -1.37 3.92 0.75
C LEU A 38 -0.13 4.62 0.18
N CYS A 39 0.37 5.67 0.84
CA CYS A 39 1.53 6.42 0.40
C CYS A 39 2.76 5.51 0.32
N HIS A 40 2.99 4.65 1.31
CA HIS A 40 4.09 3.69 1.30
C HIS A 40 3.97 2.68 0.15
N LYS A 41 2.76 2.17 -0.13
CA LYS A 41 2.53 1.30 -1.30
C LYS A 41 2.74 2.03 -2.62
N MET A 42 2.66 3.36 -2.65
CA MET A 42 2.88 4.18 -3.83
C MET A 42 4.34 4.58 -4.03
N THR A 43 5.11 4.77 -2.95
CA THR A 43 6.49 5.27 -2.95
C THR A 43 7.54 4.20 -2.71
N GLY A 44 7.22 3.19 -1.90
CA GLY A 44 8.17 2.19 -1.42
C GLY A 44 9.21 2.73 -0.42
N SER A 45 9.02 3.94 0.13
CA SER A 45 9.82 4.54 1.21
C SER A 45 8.90 5.00 2.32
N TYR A 46 9.27 4.67 3.55
CA TYR A 46 8.55 5.10 4.75
C TYR A 46 8.65 6.61 4.96
N GLU A 47 9.85 7.19 4.80
CA GLU A 47 10.04 8.64 4.98
C GLU A 47 9.25 9.43 3.95
N GLU A 48 9.34 9.06 2.66
CA GLU A 48 8.56 9.70 1.60
C GLU A 48 7.05 9.56 1.86
N ALA A 49 6.62 8.45 2.46
CA ALA A 49 5.22 8.22 2.77
C ALA A 49 4.73 9.12 3.92
N GLU A 50 5.52 9.30 4.98
CA GLU A 50 5.18 10.20 6.09
C GLU A 50 5.06 11.65 5.61
N ASP A 51 6.02 12.11 4.81
CA ASP A 51 6.00 13.45 4.21
C ASP A 51 4.73 13.65 3.37
N LEU A 52 4.39 12.67 2.52
CA LEU A 52 3.20 12.72 1.68
C LEU A 52 1.90 12.67 2.47
N VAL A 53 1.85 11.96 3.61
CA VAL A 53 0.70 11.99 4.51
C VAL A 53 0.52 13.39 5.08
N GLN A 54 1.60 14.01 5.58
CA GLN A 54 1.56 15.36 6.10
C GLN A 54 1.08 16.37 5.05
N ASP A 55 1.67 16.33 3.85
CA ASP A 55 1.26 17.13 2.70
C ASP A 55 -0.22 16.93 2.34
N THR A 56 -0.69 15.68 2.38
CA THR A 56 -2.08 15.32 2.11
C THR A 56 -3.00 15.97 3.14
N LEU A 57 -2.69 15.85 4.43
CA LEU A 57 -3.52 16.39 5.50
C LEU A 57 -3.55 17.93 5.47
N LEU A 58 -2.43 18.60 5.16
CA LEU A 58 -2.38 20.05 4.97
C LEU A 58 -3.24 20.50 3.78
N LYS A 59 -3.13 19.80 2.63
CA LYS A 59 -3.95 20.05 1.45
C LYS A 59 -5.43 19.79 1.73
N ALA A 60 -5.74 18.73 2.48
CA ALA A 60 -7.10 18.39 2.89
C ALA A 60 -7.69 19.48 3.80
N TYR A 61 -6.98 19.88 4.85
CA TYR A 61 -7.40 20.95 5.75
C TYR A 61 -7.74 22.24 5.00
N SER A 62 -6.87 22.69 4.09
CA SER A 62 -7.10 23.93 3.32
C SER A 62 -8.35 23.89 2.42
N ARG A 63 -8.86 22.68 2.10
CA ARG A 63 -10.02 22.47 1.22
C ARG A 63 -11.21 21.88 1.96
N PHE A 64 -11.10 21.64 3.27
CA PHE A 64 -12.09 20.87 4.02
C PHE A 64 -13.45 21.57 4.08
N GLY A 65 -13.49 22.90 4.14
CA GLY A 65 -14.74 23.67 4.06
C GLY A 65 -15.56 23.40 2.79
N THR A 66 -14.91 23.00 1.69
CA THR A 66 -15.55 22.64 0.41
C THR A 66 -15.93 21.16 0.31
N PHE A 67 -15.74 20.37 1.37
CA PHE A 67 -16.09 18.96 1.35
C PHE A 67 -17.62 18.77 1.40
N GLU A 68 -18.18 18.23 0.32
CA GLU A 68 -19.63 18.13 0.10
C GLU A 68 -20.24 16.78 0.50
N LEU A 69 -19.52 15.91 1.21
CA LEU A 69 -20.02 14.60 1.67
C LEU A 69 -20.55 13.68 0.55
N ARG A 70 -20.17 13.91 -0.71
CA ARG A 70 -20.52 13.03 -1.84
C ARG A 70 -19.78 11.70 -1.85
N SER A 71 -18.82 11.53 -0.93
CA SER A 71 -18.09 10.29 -0.65
C SER A 71 -17.77 10.25 0.84
N SER A 72 -17.29 9.10 1.34
CA SER A 72 -16.68 9.06 2.67
C SER A 72 -15.49 10.02 2.76
N LEU A 73 -15.16 10.44 3.99
CA LEU A 73 -13.95 11.23 4.26
C LEU A 73 -12.69 10.47 3.81
N GLY A 74 -12.62 9.18 4.12
CA GLY A 74 -11.52 8.30 3.69
C GLY A 74 -11.33 8.29 2.17
N THR A 75 -12.39 8.09 1.39
CA THR A 75 -12.33 8.14 -0.09
C THR A 75 -11.82 9.50 -0.57
N TRP A 76 -12.29 10.59 0.05
CA TRP A 76 -11.88 11.94 -0.31
C TRP A 76 -10.39 12.19 0.00
N LEU A 77 -9.91 11.73 1.15
CA LEU A 77 -8.49 11.80 1.53
C LEU A 77 -7.61 10.93 0.61
N TYR A 78 -8.03 9.70 0.28
CA TYR A 78 -7.30 8.84 -0.64
C TYR A 78 -7.12 9.48 -2.01
N ARG A 79 -8.10 10.23 -2.51
CA ARG A 79 -7.95 11.00 -3.75
C ARG A 79 -6.88 12.07 -3.64
N ILE A 80 -6.80 12.80 -2.52
CA ILE A 80 -5.77 13.83 -2.31
C ILE A 80 -4.39 13.16 -2.22
N ALA A 81 -4.28 12.09 -1.42
CA ALA A 81 -3.04 11.33 -1.26
C ALA A 81 -2.55 10.71 -2.56
N THR A 82 -3.45 10.10 -3.34
CA THR A 82 -3.10 9.48 -4.62
C THR A 82 -2.53 10.51 -5.58
N ASN A 83 -3.15 11.70 -5.68
CA ASN A 83 -2.62 12.77 -6.53
C ASN A 83 -1.25 13.23 -6.05
N ALA A 84 -1.07 13.45 -4.74
CA ALA A 84 0.23 13.82 -4.18
C ALA A 84 1.31 12.76 -4.48
N CYS A 85 0.98 11.47 -4.35
CA CYS A 85 1.87 10.37 -4.69
C CYS A 85 2.19 10.32 -6.18
N LEU A 86 1.20 10.50 -7.06
CA LEU A 86 1.40 10.48 -8.51
C LEU A 86 2.29 11.64 -8.96
N ASP A 87 2.10 12.83 -8.40
CA ASP A 87 2.94 14.00 -8.66
C ASP A 87 4.37 13.76 -8.17
N HIS A 88 4.54 13.23 -6.95
CA HIS A 88 5.84 12.89 -6.39
C HIS A 88 6.58 11.80 -7.18
N GLN A 89 5.84 10.86 -7.78
CA GLN A 89 6.37 9.78 -8.62
C GLN A 89 6.60 10.21 -10.08
N ARG A 90 6.26 11.45 -10.45
CA ARG A 90 6.40 11.93 -11.82
C ARG A 90 7.87 11.98 -12.22
N GLY A 91 8.22 11.26 -13.29
CA GLY A 91 9.60 11.16 -13.78
C GLY A 91 10.47 10.13 -13.05
N LYS A 92 10.01 9.55 -11.93
CA LYS A 92 10.68 8.40 -11.30
C LYS A 92 10.48 7.16 -12.17
N LYS A 93 11.55 6.36 -12.34
CA LYS A 93 11.47 5.08 -13.05
C LYS A 93 10.91 3.99 -12.13
N PRO A 94 10.06 3.07 -12.64
CA PRO A 94 9.66 1.89 -11.88
C PRO A 94 10.88 1.08 -11.42
N TRP A 95 10.71 0.30 -10.35
CA TRP A 95 11.79 -0.52 -9.82
C TRP A 95 12.24 -1.57 -10.84
N ASN A 96 13.56 -1.73 -10.95
CA ASN A 96 14.15 -2.90 -11.57
C ASN A 96 14.16 -4.02 -10.53
N LEU A 97 13.31 -5.03 -10.72
CA LEU A 97 13.11 -6.09 -9.73
C LEU A 97 14.37 -6.92 -9.47
N GLU A 98 15.18 -7.22 -10.49
CA GLU A 98 16.42 -7.97 -10.33
C GLU A 98 17.38 -7.26 -9.37
N ARG A 99 17.62 -5.96 -9.62
CA ARG A 99 18.44 -5.13 -8.73
C ARG A 99 17.85 -5.02 -7.34
N ARG A 100 16.52 -4.92 -7.24
CA ARG A 100 15.85 -4.76 -5.94
C ARG A 100 15.93 -6.04 -5.11
N TRP A 101 15.72 -7.20 -5.72
CA TRP A 101 15.87 -8.48 -5.05
C TRP A 101 17.31 -8.75 -4.64
N GLN A 102 18.30 -8.35 -5.45
CA GLN A 102 19.69 -8.37 -5.02
C GLN A 102 19.91 -7.52 -3.76
N TRP A 103 19.43 -6.28 -3.75
CA TRP A 103 19.56 -5.42 -2.57
C TRP A 103 18.89 -6.03 -1.33
N PHE A 104 17.71 -6.65 -1.47
CA PHE A 104 17.06 -7.35 -0.36
C PHE A 104 17.88 -8.53 0.16
N ARG A 105 18.57 -9.30 -0.71
CA ARG A 105 19.51 -10.35 -0.27
C ARG A 105 20.59 -9.80 0.65
N GLU A 106 21.10 -8.63 0.32
CA GLU A 106 22.21 -7.99 1.00
C GLU A 106 21.78 -7.25 2.29
N ASN A 107 20.48 -7.01 2.49
CA ASN A 107 19.94 -6.15 3.57
C ASN A 107 18.76 -6.79 4.32
N ALA A 108 18.73 -8.11 4.47
CA ALA A 108 17.58 -8.84 5.01
C ALA A 108 17.07 -8.33 6.37
N GLU A 109 17.95 -8.07 7.34
CA GLU A 109 17.58 -7.58 8.67
C GLU A 109 16.90 -6.19 8.63
N LEU A 110 17.32 -5.31 7.71
CA LEU A 110 16.71 -3.99 7.56
C LEU A 110 15.29 -4.09 6.98
N VAL A 111 15.08 -5.02 6.05
CA VAL A 111 13.76 -5.26 5.45
C VAL A 111 12.76 -5.73 6.49
N GLU A 112 13.16 -6.68 7.34
CA GLU A 112 12.33 -7.22 8.42
C GLU A 112 11.87 -6.10 9.39
N ASN A 113 12.79 -5.22 9.79
CA ASN A 113 12.48 -4.08 10.66
C ASN A 113 11.47 -3.10 10.03
N ILE A 114 11.58 -2.82 8.74
CA ILE A 114 10.65 -1.90 8.03
C ILE A 114 9.26 -2.54 7.91
N GLU A 115 9.19 -3.83 7.62
CA GLU A 115 7.92 -4.57 7.54
C GLU A 115 7.19 -4.58 8.88
N GLN A 116 7.93 -4.80 9.98
CA GLN A 116 7.36 -4.76 11.33
C GLN A 116 6.67 -3.44 11.62
N ARG A 117 7.28 -2.31 11.25
CA ARG A 117 6.73 -0.98 11.52
C ARG A 117 5.47 -0.65 10.71
N LEU A 118 5.32 -1.21 9.51
CA LEU A 118 4.29 -0.81 8.56
C LEU A 118 3.13 -1.78 8.42
N TYR A 119 3.41 -3.08 8.54
CA TYR A 119 2.47 -4.14 8.20
C TYR A 119 2.15 -5.05 9.39
N LEU A 120 2.94 -5.03 10.46
CA LEU A 120 2.82 -5.95 11.60
C LEU A 120 2.40 -5.20 12.88
N SER A 121 1.15 -4.73 12.95
CA SER A 121 0.53 -4.56 14.27
C SER A 121 0.31 -5.96 14.86
N PRO A 122 0.67 -6.21 16.14
CA PRO A 122 0.55 -7.53 16.79
C PRO A 122 -0.85 -8.15 16.71
N GLU A 123 -1.90 -7.35 16.49
CA GLU A 123 -3.29 -7.82 16.46
C GLU A 123 -3.71 -8.48 15.14
N LYS A 124 -2.86 -8.50 14.09
CA LYS A 124 -3.26 -8.92 12.74
C LYS A 124 -2.33 -9.94 12.04
N SER A 125 -1.40 -10.55 12.76
CA SER A 125 -0.43 -11.50 12.18
C SER A 125 -1.03 -12.89 11.90
N ALA A 126 -0.88 -13.34 10.65
CA ALA A 126 -0.99 -14.75 10.25
C ALA A 126 0.11 -14.99 9.21
N GLU A 127 1.11 -15.81 9.56
CA GLU A 127 2.46 -15.92 9.00
C GLU A 127 2.61 -16.11 7.47
N VAL A 128 1.52 -16.35 6.73
CA VAL A 128 1.47 -16.44 5.25
C VAL A 128 1.10 -15.10 4.60
N LYS A 129 0.27 -14.27 5.25
CA LYS A 129 -0.18 -12.98 4.69
C LYS A 129 0.94 -11.95 4.60
N GLU A 130 1.95 -12.07 5.46
CA GLU A 130 2.97 -11.04 5.68
C GLU A 130 3.98 -10.99 4.53
N VAL A 131 4.56 -12.12 4.14
CA VAL A 131 5.50 -12.15 3.00
C VAL A 131 4.79 -12.06 1.66
N ALA A 132 3.56 -12.55 1.55
CA ALA A 132 2.73 -12.26 0.39
C ALA A 132 2.51 -10.75 0.22
N ALA A 133 2.24 -10.01 1.31
CA ALA A 133 2.07 -8.56 1.29
C ALA A 133 3.35 -7.84 0.87
N THR A 134 4.53 -8.25 1.36
CA THR A 134 5.82 -7.71 0.92
C THR A 134 6.06 -7.96 -0.57
N CYS A 135 5.91 -9.19 -1.03
CA CYS A 135 6.16 -9.54 -2.43
C CYS A 135 5.20 -8.77 -3.36
N VAL A 136 3.92 -8.70 -3.01
CA VAL A 136 2.91 -7.92 -3.75
C VAL A 136 3.31 -6.45 -3.83
N ASN A 137 3.73 -5.85 -2.70
CA ASN A 137 4.17 -4.46 -2.67
C ASN A 137 5.43 -4.23 -3.53
N CYS A 138 6.45 -5.07 -3.38
CA CYS A 138 7.67 -4.99 -4.18
C CYS A 138 7.38 -5.11 -5.69
N ILE A 139 6.56 -6.07 -6.08
CA ILE A 139 6.22 -6.29 -7.48
C ILE A 139 5.39 -5.11 -8.01
N ALA A 140 4.47 -4.57 -7.21
CA ALA A 140 3.72 -3.37 -7.58
C ALA A 140 4.63 -2.16 -7.84
N MET A 141 5.75 -2.03 -7.14
CA MET A 141 6.73 -0.95 -7.39
C MET A 141 7.43 -1.06 -8.76
N SER A 142 7.40 -2.21 -9.41
CA SER A 142 7.85 -2.36 -10.82
C SER A 142 6.85 -1.83 -11.85
N LEU A 143 5.63 -1.47 -11.41
CA LEU A 143 4.61 -0.91 -12.28
C LEU A 143 4.80 0.59 -12.49
N PRO A 144 4.36 1.15 -13.64
CA PRO A 144 4.11 2.58 -13.78
C PRO A 144 3.18 3.09 -12.67
N ALA A 145 3.41 4.33 -12.21
CA ALA A 145 2.72 4.87 -11.04
C ALA A 145 1.18 4.85 -11.15
N LYS A 146 0.62 5.08 -12.35
CA LYS A 146 -0.84 5.00 -12.57
C LYS A 146 -1.39 3.57 -12.49
N GLN A 147 -0.63 2.58 -12.95
CA GLN A 147 -0.99 1.16 -12.84
C GLN A 147 -0.96 0.71 -11.38
N ARG A 148 0.07 1.14 -10.66
CA ARG A 148 0.18 0.92 -9.22
C ARG A 148 -0.98 1.57 -8.46
N ALA A 149 -1.28 2.84 -8.72
CA ALA A 149 -2.42 3.51 -8.10
C ALA A 149 -3.75 2.78 -8.38
N ALA A 150 -3.97 2.36 -9.62
CA ALA A 150 -5.19 1.67 -10.01
C ALA A 150 -5.39 0.37 -9.19
N ILE A 151 -4.36 -0.47 -9.09
CA ILE A 151 -4.46 -1.74 -8.36
C ILE A 151 -4.58 -1.51 -6.84
N MET A 152 -3.87 -0.54 -6.28
CA MET A 152 -3.98 -0.23 -4.84
C MET A 152 -5.36 0.31 -4.47
N LEU A 153 -5.95 1.18 -5.29
CA LEU A 153 -7.27 1.72 -4.98
C LEU A 153 -8.38 0.67 -5.12
N CYS A 154 -8.34 -0.16 -6.16
CA CYS A 154 -9.41 -1.12 -6.44
C CYS A 154 -9.25 -2.43 -5.68
N ASP A 155 -8.06 -3.03 -5.71
CA ASP A 155 -7.85 -4.41 -5.26
C ASP A 155 -7.41 -4.45 -3.79
N ASP A 156 -6.72 -3.42 -3.29
CA ASP A 156 -6.28 -3.34 -1.89
C ASP A 156 -7.25 -2.54 -1.01
N LEU A 157 -7.67 -1.35 -1.45
CA LEU A 157 -8.59 -0.48 -0.69
C LEU A 157 -10.07 -0.71 -1.02
N GLY A 158 -10.40 -1.51 -2.03
CA GLY A 158 -11.78 -1.88 -2.37
C GLY A 158 -12.65 -0.76 -2.94
N LEU A 159 -12.05 0.33 -3.44
CA LEU A 159 -12.82 1.44 -4.03
C LEU A 159 -13.53 0.99 -5.31
N SER A 160 -14.68 1.62 -5.58
CA SER A 160 -15.32 1.48 -6.88
C SER A 160 -14.42 1.98 -8.00
N ARG A 161 -14.66 1.49 -9.22
CA ARG A 161 -13.90 1.93 -10.40
C ARG A 161 -14.13 3.42 -10.67
N GLU A 162 -15.30 3.92 -10.33
CA GLU A 162 -15.69 5.32 -10.46
C GLU A 162 -14.90 6.20 -9.50
N GLU A 163 -14.77 5.79 -8.23
CA GLU A 163 -13.96 6.50 -7.24
C GLU A 163 -12.47 6.44 -7.57
N ALA A 164 -11.96 5.25 -7.90
CA ALA A 164 -10.55 5.06 -8.24
C ALA A 164 -10.15 5.87 -9.49
N ALA A 165 -11.01 5.91 -10.52
CA ALA A 165 -10.76 6.69 -11.74
C ALA A 165 -10.68 8.19 -11.43
N LYS A 166 -11.59 8.70 -10.59
CA LYS A 166 -11.53 10.10 -10.09
C LYS A 166 -10.25 10.34 -9.28
N SER A 167 -9.80 9.38 -8.49
CA SER A 167 -8.60 9.50 -7.65
C SER A 167 -7.30 9.62 -8.46
N ILE A 168 -7.21 8.97 -9.63
CA ILE A 168 -6.03 9.03 -10.50
C ILE A 168 -6.15 10.04 -11.66
N GLY A 169 -7.24 10.83 -11.68
CA GLY A 169 -7.52 11.80 -12.75
C GLY A 169 -7.69 11.16 -14.13
N ALA A 170 -8.42 10.04 -14.22
CA ALA A 170 -8.65 9.29 -15.46
C ALA A 170 -10.13 8.98 -15.70
N SER A 171 -10.47 8.54 -16.91
CA SER A 171 -11.79 7.95 -17.19
C SER A 171 -11.87 6.52 -16.65
N VAL A 172 -13.09 6.03 -16.39
CA VAL A 172 -13.30 4.63 -15.94
C VAL A 172 -12.74 3.62 -16.96
N ALA A 173 -12.84 3.92 -18.26
CA ALA A 173 -12.26 3.09 -19.31
C ALA A 173 -10.72 3.06 -19.27
N SER A 174 -10.09 4.21 -19.02
CA SER A 174 -8.64 4.30 -18.82
C SER A 174 -8.21 3.53 -17.56
N LEU A 175 -8.93 3.69 -16.43
CA LEU A 175 -8.66 2.91 -15.21
C LEU A 175 -8.73 1.40 -15.47
N LYS A 176 -9.76 0.90 -16.18
CA LYS A 176 -9.88 -0.52 -16.52
C LYS A 176 -8.67 -1.02 -17.30
N THR A 177 -8.15 -0.19 -18.21
CA THR A 177 -6.94 -0.50 -18.98
C THR A 177 -5.71 -0.57 -18.07
N GLU A 178 -5.53 0.40 -17.17
CA GLU A 178 -4.41 0.39 -16.22
C GLU A 178 -4.47 -0.81 -15.26
N LEU A 179 -5.66 -1.15 -14.75
CA LEU A 179 -5.88 -2.35 -13.93
C LEU A 179 -5.50 -3.63 -14.68
N HIS A 180 -5.97 -3.77 -15.92
CA HIS A 180 -5.64 -4.95 -16.73
C HIS A 180 -4.13 -5.08 -16.94
N ARG A 181 -3.45 -3.98 -17.30
CA ARG A 181 -1.99 -3.96 -17.48
C ARG A 181 -1.24 -4.26 -16.19
N ALA A 182 -1.68 -3.66 -15.07
CA ALA A 182 -1.12 -3.91 -13.74
C ALA A 182 -1.18 -5.41 -13.40
N ARG A 183 -2.38 -5.99 -13.44
CA ARG A 183 -2.58 -7.41 -13.10
C ARG A 183 -1.80 -8.33 -14.02
N LYS A 184 -1.86 -8.11 -15.34
CA LYS A 184 -1.11 -8.91 -16.32
C LYS A 184 0.40 -8.89 -16.01
N ARG A 185 0.96 -7.71 -15.70
CA ARG A 185 2.38 -7.58 -15.37
C ARG A 185 2.72 -8.28 -14.06
N MET A 186 1.89 -8.11 -13.03
CA MET A 186 2.12 -8.76 -11.73
C MET A 186 2.02 -10.28 -11.85
N THR A 187 1.00 -10.81 -12.54
CA THR A 187 0.85 -12.25 -12.80
C THR A 187 2.09 -12.83 -13.47
N GLN A 188 2.57 -12.20 -14.56
CA GLN A 188 3.78 -12.65 -15.24
C GLN A 188 4.99 -12.71 -14.29
N VAL A 189 5.20 -11.67 -13.48
CA VAL A 189 6.32 -11.64 -12.53
C VAL A 189 6.21 -12.76 -11.50
N PHE A 190 5.00 -13.03 -10.99
CA PHE A 190 4.78 -14.12 -10.06
C PHE A 190 5.01 -15.50 -10.71
N GLU A 191 4.52 -15.72 -11.93
CA GLU A 191 4.75 -16.97 -12.67
C GLU A 191 6.24 -17.23 -12.90
N ASP A 192 7.00 -16.19 -13.21
CA ASP A 192 8.43 -16.28 -13.55
C ASP A 192 9.36 -16.37 -12.31
N HIS A 193 8.93 -15.96 -11.12
CA HIS A 193 9.84 -15.80 -9.97
C HIS A 193 9.30 -16.25 -8.60
N CYS A 194 8.01 -16.54 -8.46
CA CYS A 194 7.44 -16.95 -7.18
C CYS A 194 7.43 -18.46 -7.04
N ALA A 195 8.19 -18.97 -6.07
CA ALA A 195 8.25 -20.39 -5.73
C ALA A 195 6.92 -20.98 -5.21
N LEU A 196 6.03 -20.11 -4.71
CA LEU A 196 4.68 -20.52 -4.29
C LEU A 196 3.71 -20.67 -5.47
N VAL A 197 4.04 -20.08 -6.63
CA VAL A 197 3.20 -20.14 -7.85
C VAL A 197 3.75 -21.19 -8.81
N ASN A 198 5.08 -21.27 -8.96
CA ASN A 198 5.76 -22.30 -9.73
C ASN A 198 6.95 -22.82 -8.91
N GLU A 199 6.93 -24.12 -8.61
CA GLU A 199 7.93 -24.80 -7.76
C GLU A 199 9.33 -24.82 -8.37
N GLU A 200 9.48 -24.53 -9.67
CA GLU A 200 10.77 -24.41 -10.35
C GLU A 200 11.49 -23.09 -10.05
N ASN A 201 10.77 -22.11 -9.48
CA ASN A 201 11.33 -20.80 -9.16
C ASN A 201 12.06 -20.81 -7.80
N GLU A 202 13.16 -20.07 -7.70
CA GLU A 202 13.84 -19.80 -6.43
C GLU A 202 13.50 -18.39 -5.92
N CYS A 203 12.56 -18.30 -4.99
CA CYS A 203 12.21 -17.02 -4.37
C CYS A 203 13.12 -16.71 -3.18
N VAL A 204 14.05 -15.76 -3.35
CA VAL A 204 14.95 -15.27 -2.30
C VAL A 204 14.22 -14.92 -1.01
N GLY A 205 13.10 -14.18 -1.08
CA GLY A 205 12.36 -13.76 0.11
C GLY A 205 11.77 -14.95 0.87
N CYS A 206 11.27 -15.95 0.15
CA CYS A 206 10.77 -17.18 0.76
C CYS A 206 11.92 -18.05 1.32
N ILE A 207 13.09 -18.06 0.67
CA ILE A 207 14.30 -18.76 1.15
C ILE A 207 14.81 -18.11 2.43
N ALA A 208 14.98 -16.77 2.43
CA ALA A 208 15.48 -16.01 3.57
C ALA A 208 14.55 -16.14 4.78
N ALA A 209 13.23 -16.14 4.55
CA ALA A 209 12.24 -16.39 5.58
C ALA A 209 12.03 -17.88 5.92
N GLY A 210 12.90 -18.78 5.45
CA GLY A 210 12.87 -20.21 5.78
C GLY A 210 11.65 -21.00 5.28
N ARG A 211 10.81 -20.41 4.41
CA ARG A 211 9.57 -21.03 3.92
C ARG A 211 9.80 -22.04 2.78
N ILE A 212 10.91 -21.91 2.08
CA ILE A 212 11.38 -22.86 1.06
C ILE A 212 12.88 -23.12 1.25
N LYS A 213 13.35 -24.33 0.90
CA LYS A 213 14.78 -24.65 0.90
C LYS A 213 15.39 -24.31 -0.47
N ARG A 214 16.63 -23.81 -0.52
CA ARG A 214 17.39 -23.70 -1.78
C ARG A 214 17.42 -25.06 -2.48
N GLY A 215 17.04 -25.11 -3.76
CA GLY A 215 16.97 -26.35 -4.54
C GLY A 215 16.00 -27.42 -4.04
N GLY A 216 15.01 -27.08 -3.20
CA GLY A 216 14.06 -28.04 -2.63
C GLY A 216 12.59 -27.68 -2.89
N ARG A 217 11.85 -28.62 -3.52
CA ARG A 217 10.39 -28.50 -3.74
C ARG A 217 9.63 -28.22 -2.44
N PRO A 218 8.57 -27.38 -2.45
CA PRO A 218 7.69 -27.22 -1.30
C PRO A 218 7.07 -28.59 -0.91
N GLY A 219 7.28 -29.04 0.33
CA GLY A 219 6.61 -30.25 0.86
C GLY A 219 7.31 -31.60 0.64
N ALA A 220 8.55 -31.65 0.14
CA ALA A 220 9.30 -32.91 0.17
C ALA A 220 9.67 -33.26 1.63
N PRO A 221 9.40 -34.51 2.10
CA PRO A 221 9.82 -34.92 3.44
C PRO A 221 11.32 -34.75 3.59
N ALA A 222 11.76 -34.36 4.79
CA ALA A 222 13.17 -34.28 5.12
C ALA A 222 13.84 -35.59 4.68
N LYS A 223 14.76 -35.52 3.71
CA LYS A 223 15.61 -36.68 3.43
C LYS A 223 16.42 -36.92 4.69
N GLU A 224 16.07 -37.97 5.43
CA GLU A 224 16.87 -38.50 6.51
C GLU A 224 18.28 -38.71 5.97
N GLU A 225 19.21 -37.98 6.56
CA GLU A 225 20.64 -38.13 6.35
C GLU A 225 20.99 -39.50 6.92
N LYS A 226 21.10 -40.51 6.04
CA LYS A 226 21.58 -41.83 6.43
C LYS A 226 23.04 -41.69 6.86
N ALA A 227 23.26 -41.93 8.15
CA ALA A 227 24.56 -42.16 8.76
C ALA A 227 25.32 -43.32 8.08
#